data_AF-A0A4Q9VY29-F1
#
_entry.id   AF-A0A4Q9VY29-F1
#
_cell.length_a   1.000
_cell.length_b   1.000
_cell.length_c   1.000
_cell.angle_alpha   90.00
_cell.angle_beta   90.00
_cell.angle_gamma   90.00
#
_symmetry.space_group_name_H-M   'P 1'
#
loop_
_entity.id
_entity.type
_entity.pdbx_description
1 polymer ?
#
loop_
_entity_poly.entity_id
_entity_poly.type
_entity_poly.pdbx_seq_one_letter_code
_entity_poly.pdbx_strand_id
1 'polypeptide(L)'
;MARGDDPGAVRRSGGDADPGLRDPHRGDGRLQSHDASAWLGDATATDVRAPQRPRPDGRDPDGADPRAPTDRGNADPHGAPSDAATALPWAAEAPEPGGADPLRGEPVPRRVPAGRARATGPLYAALDLGTNNCRLLVAEPWHQGFRVVDAFSRIVRLGEGLSRSGRLSEAAQDRAIDALKVCRGKLDGRGIVRSRLVATEACRAAENGAEFLDRVEREAGLRLEILTRETEARLAVAGCANLIDWSSDGALLFDIGGGSSELVWLEFGTGRRYGSDPTRHIRAWTSLPVGVVTLSERHGGVAVGPQVFEDMVADVDDLLAGLTEWRGLEARLGPGRYHMLGTSGTVTTLAGVHLGLKRYDRRRVDGTWLSDFEVGEMIDQLLAMDFDDRVANPCIGLDRADLVLAGCAILEAIRRRWRCDRLRVADRGLREGMLTELMMGDGIWRRPSRGARSGRGEGSGT
;
A
#
# COMPACT_ATOMS: atom_id res chain seq x y z
N MET A 1 59.22 -55.41 39.29
CA MET A 1 58.94 -55.77 37.90
C MET A 1 58.55 -54.47 37.20
N ALA A 2 59.44 -53.59 36.71
CA ALA A 2 60.35 -53.69 35.53
C ALA A 2 59.57 -54.05 34.25
N ARG A 3 59.58 -53.36 33.09
CA ARG A 3 60.26 -52.17 32.48
C ARG A 3 59.42 -51.82 31.21
N GLY A 4 59.35 -50.57 30.72
CA GLY A 4 60.20 -50.00 29.66
C GLY A 4 59.37 -49.78 28.38
N ASP A 5 59.16 -48.56 27.88
CA ASP A 5 60.01 -47.72 27.03
C ASP A 5 59.88 -47.98 25.51
N ASP A 6 59.77 -46.85 24.80
CA ASP A 6 59.59 -46.50 23.38
C ASP A 6 60.78 -46.95 22.46
N PRO A 7 61.06 -46.34 21.28
CA PRO A 7 60.44 -46.26 19.94
C PRO A 7 61.28 -46.97 18.84
N GLY A 8 60.88 -46.93 17.57
CA GLY A 8 61.77 -47.37 16.47
C GLY A 8 61.29 -47.11 15.04
N ALA A 9 61.79 -46.02 14.46
CA ALA A 9 61.67 -45.64 13.04
C ALA A 9 62.54 -46.49 12.10
N VAL A 10 62.39 -46.28 10.76
CA VAL A 10 63.44 -46.09 9.71
C VAL A 10 62.91 -46.53 8.32
N ARG A 11 62.60 -45.56 7.42
CA ARG A 11 63.35 -45.11 6.20
C ARG A 11 63.21 -46.08 4.99
N ARG A 12 63.29 -45.71 3.71
CA ARG A 12 63.59 -44.52 2.86
C ARG A 12 63.14 -44.96 1.44
N SER A 13 62.81 -44.13 0.46
CA SER A 13 63.67 -43.22 -0.33
C SER A 13 62.75 -42.53 -1.36
N GLY A 14 62.78 -41.21 -1.59
CA GLY A 14 63.86 -40.42 -2.20
C GLY A 14 63.55 -40.22 -3.70
N GLY A 15 63.69 -39.08 -4.37
CA GLY A 15 64.18 -37.73 -4.04
C GLY A 15 63.50 -36.72 -4.99
N ASP A 16 63.52 -35.43 -4.65
CA ASP A 16 64.41 -34.38 -5.25
C ASP A 16 63.80 -33.81 -6.56
N ALA A 17 63.75 -32.52 -6.88
CA ALA A 17 64.30 -31.31 -6.27
C ALA A 17 63.51 -30.06 -6.75
N ASP A 18 63.88 -28.94 -6.13
CA ASP A 18 63.38 -27.56 -6.07
C ASP A 18 63.66 -26.69 -7.36
N PRO A 19 63.59 -25.34 -7.36
CA PRO A 19 62.48 -24.48 -7.81
C PRO A 19 62.84 -23.51 -8.95
N GLY A 20 61.89 -22.68 -9.43
CA GLY A 20 62.23 -21.54 -10.28
C GLY A 20 61.07 -20.63 -10.71
N LEU A 21 60.92 -19.51 -10.00
CA LEU A 21 60.91 -18.13 -10.52
C LEU A 21 60.27 -17.82 -11.91
N ARG A 22 59.19 -17.00 -11.89
CA ARG A 22 59.03 -15.69 -12.59
C ARG A 22 57.60 -15.45 -13.12
N ASP A 23 57.03 -14.32 -12.71
CA ASP A 23 56.08 -13.50 -13.49
C ASP A 23 56.89 -12.76 -14.58
N PRO A 24 56.38 -12.57 -15.81
CA PRO A 24 55.88 -11.23 -16.14
C PRO A 24 54.80 -11.10 -17.25
N HIS A 25 54.07 -9.99 -17.17
CA HIS A 25 53.58 -9.11 -18.24
C HIS A 25 52.31 -9.43 -19.08
N ARG A 26 51.33 -8.52 -18.89
CA ARG A 26 50.64 -7.65 -19.88
C ARG A 26 50.14 -8.26 -21.20
N GLY A 27 48.83 -8.15 -21.41
CA GLY A 27 48.19 -8.14 -22.74
C GLY A 27 46.89 -7.35 -22.71
N ASP A 28 46.90 -6.22 -23.41
CA ASP A 28 45.82 -5.26 -23.63
C ASP A 28 44.74 -5.84 -24.57
N GLY A 29 43.49 -5.41 -24.43
CA GLY A 29 42.38 -5.93 -25.23
C GLY A 29 41.07 -5.17 -25.03
N ARG A 30 40.97 -3.99 -25.67
CA ARG A 30 39.73 -3.25 -25.90
C ARG A 30 38.75 -4.03 -26.81
N LEU A 31 37.52 -3.51 -26.86
CA LEU A 31 36.35 -3.80 -27.74
C LEU A 31 35.34 -4.73 -27.03
N GLN A 32 34.03 -4.51 -26.99
CA GLN A 32 33.14 -3.54 -27.64
C GLN A 32 31.79 -3.56 -26.89
N SER A 33 31.10 -2.43 -26.88
CA SER A 33 29.69 -2.25 -26.53
C SER A 33 28.76 -3.08 -27.41
N HIS A 34 27.74 -3.73 -26.84
CA HIS A 34 26.51 -4.02 -27.58
C HIS A 34 25.26 -3.89 -26.70
N ASP A 35 24.34 -3.08 -27.23
CA ASP A 35 22.99 -2.79 -26.80
C ASP A 35 22.03 -3.98 -27.00
N ALA A 36 20.99 -3.94 -26.17
CA ALA A 36 19.58 -4.29 -26.36
C ALA A 36 19.07 -5.26 -27.46
N SER A 37 17.97 -5.91 -27.07
CA SER A 37 16.85 -6.43 -27.87
C SER A 37 17.02 -7.74 -28.64
N ALA A 38 16.26 -8.77 -28.21
CA ALA A 38 15.35 -9.59 -29.05
C ALA A 38 15.04 -10.92 -28.34
N TRP A 39 13.85 -11.05 -27.75
CA TRP A 39 13.21 -12.35 -27.55
C TRP A 39 11.72 -12.20 -27.90
N LEU A 40 11.45 -12.29 -29.20
CA LEU A 40 10.14 -12.66 -29.76
C LEU A 40 10.23 -14.14 -30.11
N GLY A 41 9.43 -14.95 -29.43
CA GLY A 41 9.26 -16.38 -29.68
C GLY A 41 7.77 -16.66 -29.83
N ASP A 42 7.39 -16.92 -31.08
CA ASP A 42 6.10 -17.32 -31.60
C ASP A 42 5.54 -18.57 -30.89
N ALA A 43 4.28 -18.54 -30.49
CA ALA A 43 3.55 -19.72 -30.02
C ALA A 43 2.15 -19.73 -30.61
N THR A 44 1.96 -20.72 -31.47
CA THR A 44 0.82 -20.99 -32.31
C THR A 44 -0.44 -21.35 -31.53
N ALA A 45 -1.57 -20.92 -32.07
CA ALA A 45 -2.91 -21.24 -31.60
C ALA A 45 -3.19 -22.74 -31.65
N THR A 46 -3.73 -23.28 -30.56
CA THR A 46 -4.49 -24.54 -30.56
C THR A 46 -5.82 -24.35 -29.85
N ASP A 47 -6.84 -24.67 -30.63
CA ASP A 47 -8.28 -24.61 -30.41
C ASP A 47 -8.70 -25.65 -29.35
N VAL A 48 -9.35 -25.21 -28.26
CA VAL A 48 -9.97 -26.11 -27.27
C VAL A 48 -11.42 -25.70 -27.06
N ARG A 49 -12.30 -26.57 -27.57
CA ARG A 49 -13.76 -26.51 -27.49
C ARG A 49 -14.27 -26.54 -26.05
N ALA A 50 -15.19 -25.63 -25.73
CA ALA A 50 -15.98 -25.63 -24.51
C ALA A 50 -17.10 -26.71 -24.54
N PRO A 51 -17.44 -27.35 -23.41
CA PRO A 51 -18.57 -28.28 -23.32
C PRO A 51 -19.91 -27.55 -23.18
N GLN A 52 -20.88 -27.95 -23.99
CA GLN A 52 -22.26 -27.46 -24.00
C GLN A 52 -23.04 -27.99 -22.78
N ARG A 53 -23.78 -27.11 -22.09
CA ARG A 53 -24.78 -27.48 -21.08
C ARG A 53 -26.16 -27.68 -21.72
N PRO A 54 -26.98 -28.63 -21.23
CA PRO A 54 -28.29 -28.92 -21.81
C PRO A 54 -29.35 -27.90 -21.36
N ARG A 55 -30.32 -27.64 -22.26
CA ARG A 55 -31.52 -26.83 -22.04
C ARG A 55 -32.54 -27.59 -21.18
N PRO A 56 -33.36 -26.92 -20.35
CA PRO A 56 -34.53 -27.54 -19.77
C PRO A 56 -35.77 -27.35 -20.67
N ASP A 57 -36.49 -28.45 -20.85
CA ASP A 57 -37.80 -28.52 -21.49
C ASP A 57 -38.87 -27.84 -20.62
N GLY A 58 -39.74 -27.07 -21.28
CA GLY A 58 -40.92 -26.47 -20.67
C GLY A 58 -42.08 -27.47 -20.54
N ARG A 59 -42.90 -27.25 -19.52
CA ARG A 59 -44.33 -27.62 -19.45
C ARG A 59 -45.01 -26.75 -18.39
N ASP A 60 -45.92 -25.87 -18.85
CA ASP A 60 -47.08 -25.40 -18.08
C ASP A 60 -48.06 -26.57 -17.88
N PRO A 61 -48.97 -26.48 -16.88
CA PRO A 61 -50.31 -25.98 -17.22
C PRO A 61 -50.97 -25.05 -16.19
N ASP A 62 -51.90 -24.27 -16.73
CA ASP A 62 -52.89 -23.35 -16.14
C ASP A 62 -53.64 -23.81 -14.88
N GLY A 63 -54.10 -22.83 -14.08
CA GLY A 63 -55.25 -23.04 -13.19
C GLY A 63 -55.57 -21.98 -12.13
N ALA A 64 -56.17 -20.85 -12.55
CA ALA A 64 -57.22 -20.08 -11.86
C ALA A 64 -56.95 -19.28 -10.54
N ASP A 65 -57.03 -17.94 -10.69
CA ASP A 65 -57.53 -16.91 -9.73
C ASP A 65 -59.05 -17.16 -9.44
N PRO A 66 -59.74 -16.70 -8.35
CA PRO A 66 -59.67 -15.34 -7.80
C PRO A 66 -59.86 -15.12 -6.27
N ARG A 67 -59.35 -13.98 -5.78
CA ARG A 67 -60.11 -12.91 -5.07
C ARG A 67 -59.21 -11.95 -4.27
N ALA A 68 -59.19 -10.70 -4.73
CA ALA A 68 -58.87 -9.52 -3.91
C ALA A 68 -60.10 -9.07 -3.07
N PRO A 69 -59.87 -8.23 -2.05
CA PRO A 69 -60.29 -6.82 -2.17
C PRO A 69 -59.17 -5.86 -1.71
N THR A 70 -58.69 -4.97 -2.57
CA THR A 70 -59.00 -3.53 -2.59
C THR A 70 -59.05 -2.84 -1.23
N ASP A 71 -58.04 -2.04 -0.93
CA ASP A 71 -58.30 -0.69 -0.41
C ASP A 71 -57.34 0.34 -1.02
N ARG A 72 -57.93 1.48 -1.39
CA ARG A 72 -57.30 2.60 -2.11
C ARG A 72 -56.94 3.67 -1.10
N GLY A 73 -55.66 4.06 -1.06
CA GLY A 73 -55.19 5.27 -0.39
C GLY A 73 -54.27 6.04 -1.33
N ASN A 74 -54.83 7.03 -2.01
CA ASN A 74 -54.20 7.90 -2.98
C ASN A 74 -53.44 9.04 -2.27
N ALA A 75 -52.15 9.24 -2.56
CA ALA A 75 -51.46 10.53 -2.40
C ALA A 75 -50.10 10.54 -3.12
N ASP A 76 -50.03 11.27 -4.22
CA ASP A 76 -48.83 11.90 -4.80
C ASP A 76 -49.00 13.43 -4.63
N PRO A 77 -48.00 14.31 -4.81
CA PRO A 77 -46.54 14.15 -4.84
C PRO A 77 -45.80 15.27 -4.05
N HIS A 78 -44.45 15.28 -4.07
CA HIS A 78 -43.53 16.34 -3.60
C HIS A 78 -43.17 16.40 -2.10
N GLY A 79 -42.01 15.84 -1.75
CA GLY A 79 -41.23 16.17 -0.56
C GLY A 79 -39.74 16.08 -0.90
N ALA A 80 -39.03 17.21 -0.81
CA ALA A 80 -37.63 17.40 -1.16
C ALA A 80 -36.67 16.45 -0.41
N PRO A 81 -35.50 16.12 -0.97
CA PRO A 81 -34.48 15.33 -0.27
C PRO A 81 -33.91 16.15 0.91
N SER A 82 -33.94 15.56 2.11
CA SER A 82 -33.28 16.13 3.27
C SER A 82 -31.76 15.97 3.14
N ASP A 83 -31.08 17.08 2.89
CA ASP A 83 -29.64 17.24 3.06
C ASP A 83 -29.24 16.93 4.51
N ALA A 84 -28.59 15.79 4.72
CA ALA A 84 -27.83 15.51 5.93
C ALA A 84 -26.40 15.14 5.52
N ALA A 85 -25.66 16.15 5.06
CA ALA A 85 -24.22 16.10 4.93
C ALA A 85 -23.62 16.06 6.34
N THR A 86 -23.35 14.86 6.86
CA THR A 86 -22.61 14.69 8.12
C THR A 86 -21.14 15.08 7.87
N ALA A 87 -20.81 16.32 8.20
CA ALA A 87 -19.46 16.85 8.18
C ALA A 87 -18.58 16.11 9.21
N LEU A 88 -17.48 15.52 8.76
CA LEU A 88 -16.39 15.07 9.63
C LEU A 88 -15.58 16.30 10.10
N PRO A 89 -15.38 16.51 11.41
CA PRO A 89 -14.74 17.72 11.90
C PRO A 89 -13.21 17.58 11.83
N TRP A 90 -12.61 18.24 10.85
CA TRP A 90 -11.20 18.66 10.91
C TRP A 90 -11.11 20.16 10.62
N ALA A 91 -11.73 20.95 11.50
CA ALA A 91 -11.38 22.36 11.68
C ALA A 91 -10.83 22.48 13.10
N ALA A 92 -9.57 22.90 13.21
CA ALA A 92 -9.01 23.28 14.50
C ALA A 92 -9.69 24.60 14.91
N GLU A 93 -10.69 24.53 15.79
CA GLU A 93 -11.22 25.69 16.47
C GLU A 93 -10.29 26.06 17.63
N ALA A 94 -9.80 27.30 17.60
CA ALA A 94 -9.13 27.94 18.73
C ALA A 94 -10.16 28.17 19.86
N PRO A 95 -9.75 28.13 21.14
CA PRO A 95 -10.70 28.28 22.23
C PRO A 95 -11.23 29.71 22.32
N GLU A 96 -12.56 29.86 22.34
CA GLU A 96 -13.27 31.10 22.67
C GLU A 96 -13.16 31.39 24.19
N PRO A 97 -12.86 32.63 24.62
CA PRO A 97 -12.77 32.98 26.04
C PRO A 97 -14.13 33.39 26.62
N GLY A 98 -14.65 32.62 27.57
CA GLY A 98 -15.74 33.02 28.46
C GLY A 98 -15.21 33.84 29.65
N GLY A 99 -15.78 35.02 29.88
CA GLY A 99 -15.28 36.02 30.82
C GLY A 99 -15.68 35.86 32.29
N ALA A 100 -14.87 36.46 33.18
CA ALA A 100 -15.29 37.08 34.43
C ALA A 100 -14.24 38.09 34.96
N ASP A 101 -14.76 39.26 35.33
CA ASP A 101 -14.31 40.30 36.30
C ASP A 101 -13.14 41.28 35.97
N PRO A 102 -13.34 42.62 36.12
CA PRO A 102 -12.38 43.64 35.76
C PRO A 102 -11.48 44.04 36.95
N LEU A 103 -10.39 44.75 36.64
CA LEU A 103 -9.38 45.36 37.54
C LEU A 103 -8.09 44.54 37.74
N ARG A 104 -7.19 44.65 36.75
CA ARG A 104 -5.74 44.90 36.93
C ARG A 104 -5.13 45.17 35.54
N GLY A 105 -4.32 46.22 35.42
CA GLY A 105 -3.83 46.75 34.14
C GLY A 105 -2.88 45.81 33.42
N GLU A 106 -3.19 45.53 32.15
CA GLU A 106 -2.37 44.77 31.21
C GLU A 106 -1.45 45.70 30.39
N PRO A 107 -0.20 45.31 30.07
CA PRO A 107 0.68 46.07 29.20
C PRO A 107 0.29 45.89 27.72
N VAL A 108 0.25 46.99 26.96
CA VAL A 108 -0.05 47.02 25.52
C VAL A 108 0.93 46.14 24.73
N PRO A 109 0.48 45.17 23.90
CA PRO A 109 1.38 44.41 23.05
C PRO A 109 1.86 45.26 21.85
N ARG A 110 3.19 45.36 21.71
CA ARG A 110 3.85 45.96 20.53
C ARG A 110 3.42 45.26 19.25
N ARG A 111 2.95 46.03 18.26
CA ARG A 111 2.74 45.58 16.87
C ARG A 111 4.03 44.93 16.33
N VAL A 112 3.97 43.63 16.04
CA VAL A 112 4.98 42.94 15.23
C VAL A 112 4.77 43.36 13.77
N PRO A 113 5.81 43.74 13.01
CA PRO A 113 5.66 44.09 11.60
C PRO A 113 5.14 42.88 10.81
N ALA A 114 4.24 43.12 9.85
CA ALA A 114 3.77 42.11 8.92
C ALA A 114 4.96 41.44 8.20
N GLY A 115 5.35 40.27 8.68
CA GLY A 115 6.39 39.45 8.10
C GLY A 115 5.94 38.96 6.73
N ARG A 116 6.79 39.18 5.72
CA ARG A 116 6.71 38.59 4.38
C ARG A 116 6.10 37.19 4.42
N ALA A 117 5.06 36.97 3.60
CA ALA A 117 4.55 35.63 3.30
C ALA A 117 5.74 34.71 3.05
N ARG A 118 5.93 33.73 3.94
CA ARG A 118 6.98 32.73 3.82
C ARG A 118 6.70 32.03 2.49
N ALA A 119 7.60 32.15 1.51
CA ALA A 119 7.45 31.45 0.24
C ALA A 119 7.22 29.96 0.56
N THR A 120 5.99 29.49 0.31
CA THR A 120 5.61 28.09 0.49
C THR A 120 6.48 27.27 -0.46
N GLY A 121 7.04 26.15 0.01
CA GLY A 121 7.85 25.29 -0.86
C GLY A 121 7.03 24.78 -2.05
N PRO A 122 7.68 24.22 -3.09
CA PRO A 122 6.96 23.61 -4.20
C PRO A 122 6.00 22.53 -3.67
N LEU A 123 4.73 22.59 -4.08
CA LEU A 123 3.72 21.62 -3.67
C LEU A 123 3.61 20.47 -4.66
N TYR A 124 3.43 19.27 -4.15
CA TYR A 124 3.24 18.04 -4.91
C TYR A 124 1.95 17.37 -4.48
N ALA A 125 1.30 16.65 -5.40
CA ALA A 125 0.08 15.93 -5.09
C ALA A 125 0.10 14.47 -5.56
N ALA A 126 -0.52 13.62 -4.77
CA ALA A 126 -0.67 12.20 -5.03
C ALA A 126 -2.12 11.79 -4.74
N LEU A 127 -2.85 11.40 -5.79
CA LEU A 127 -4.22 10.92 -5.70
C LEU A 127 -4.27 9.45 -6.07
N ASP A 128 -4.97 8.66 -5.26
CA ASP A 128 -5.20 7.24 -5.45
C ASP A 128 -6.71 6.95 -5.36
N LEU A 129 -7.26 6.43 -6.44
CA LEU A 129 -8.61 5.89 -6.51
C LEU A 129 -8.55 4.35 -6.49
N GLY A 130 -8.74 3.79 -5.30
CA GLY A 130 -8.76 2.35 -5.09
C GLY A 130 -10.15 1.73 -5.09
N THR A 131 -10.19 0.41 -4.89
CA THR A 131 -11.42 -0.38 -4.82
C THR A 131 -12.35 0.08 -3.70
N ASN A 132 -11.80 0.48 -2.55
CA ASN A 132 -12.61 0.91 -1.39
C ASN A 132 -12.58 2.43 -1.18
N ASN A 133 -11.41 3.06 -1.32
CA ASN A 133 -11.18 4.44 -0.90
C ASN A 133 -10.65 5.31 -2.05
N CYS A 134 -11.08 6.57 -2.06
CA CYS A 134 -10.47 7.64 -2.84
C CYS A 134 -9.68 8.54 -1.87
N ARG A 135 -8.38 8.75 -2.16
CA ARG A 135 -7.47 9.46 -1.26
C ARG A 135 -6.59 10.44 -2.01
N LEU A 136 -6.33 11.59 -1.40
CA LEU A 136 -5.40 12.61 -1.89
C LEU A 136 -4.44 13.01 -0.78
N LEU A 137 -3.16 13.19 -1.13
CA LEU A 137 -2.18 13.91 -0.33
C LEU A 137 -1.62 15.07 -1.13
N VAL A 138 -1.50 16.22 -0.48
CA VAL A 138 -0.73 17.38 -0.95
C VAL A 138 0.39 17.60 0.04
N ALA A 139 1.63 17.67 -0.45
CA ALA A 139 2.80 17.76 0.40
C ALA A 139 3.86 18.69 -0.19
N GLU A 140 4.71 19.22 0.69
CA GLU A 140 5.90 19.98 0.31
C GLU A 140 7.17 19.28 0.82
N PRO A 141 8.31 19.43 0.13
CA PRO A 141 9.59 18.96 0.62
C PRO A 141 9.92 19.44 2.03
N TRP A 142 10.42 18.54 2.87
CA TRP A 142 10.79 18.82 4.25
C TRP A 142 11.96 17.94 4.72
N HIS A 143 13.15 18.53 4.86
CA HIS A 143 14.39 17.82 5.18
C HIS A 143 14.67 16.64 4.23
N GLN A 144 14.72 15.39 4.74
CA GLN A 144 14.94 14.16 3.97
C GLN A 144 13.62 13.45 3.58
N GLY A 145 12.48 14.11 3.75
CA GLY A 145 11.17 13.62 3.34
C GLY A 145 10.28 14.79 2.98
N PHE A 146 8.99 14.69 3.29
CA PHE A 146 8.01 15.72 3.02
C PHE A 146 7.09 15.94 4.21
N ARG A 147 6.44 17.10 4.21
CA ARG A 147 5.38 17.45 5.15
C ARG A 147 4.06 17.48 4.39
N VAL A 148 3.06 16.78 4.92
CA VAL A 148 1.69 16.84 4.40
C VAL A 148 1.10 18.21 4.73
N VAL A 149 0.63 18.91 3.70
CA VAL A 149 -0.02 20.22 3.76
C VAL A 149 -1.54 20.09 3.74
N ASP A 150 -2.05 19.12 2.98
CA ASP A 150 -3.47 18.79 2.95
C ASP A 150 -3.65 17.30 2.64
N ALA A 151 -4.74 16.73 3.14
CA ALA A 151 -5.13 15.37 2.88
C ALA A 151 -6.64 15.27 2.66
N PHE A 152 -7.04 14.24 1.94
CA PHE A 152 -8.43 13.84 1.80
C PHE A 152 -8.52 12.32 1.74
N SER A 153 -9.55 11.77 2.35
CA SER A 153 -9.88 10.36 2.28
C SER A 153 -11.40 10.23 2.34
N ARG A 154 -11.98 9.52 1.38
CA ARG A 154 -13.40 9.17 1.38
C ARG A 154 -13.56 7.72 0.96
N ILE A 155 -14.46 7.04 1.65
CA ILE A 155 -14.86 5.67 1.33
C ILE A 155 -15.87 5.77 0.18
N VAL A 156 -15.56 5.14 -0.94
CA VAL A 156 -16.36 5.20 -2.17
C VAL A 156 -16.89 3.83 -2.56
N ARG A 157 -16.27 2.74 -2.08
CA ARG A 157 -16.60 1.34 -2.41
C ARG A 157 -16.77 1.14 -3.92
N LEU A 158 -15.80 1.64 -4.70
CA LEU A 158 -15.84 1.62 -6.16
C LEU A 158 -15.98 0.20 -6.73
N GLY A 159 -15.33 -0.78 -6.11
CA GLY A 159 -15.38 -2.18 -6.54
C GLY A 159 -16.52 -3.00 -5.95
N GLU A 160 -17.52 -2.39 -5.29
CA GLU A 160 -18.66 -3.16 -4.78
C GLU A 160 -19.43 -3.85 -5.91
N GLY A 161 -19.70 -5.14 -5.75
CA GLY A 161 -20.38 -5.98 -6.73
C GLY A 161 -19.55 -6.33 -7.97
N LEU A 162 -18.34 -5.78 -8.12
CA LEU A 162 -17.50 -5.95 -9.31
C LEU A 162 -17.15 -7.42 -9.57
N SER A 163 -16.85 -8.17 -8.50
CA SER A 163 -16.50 -9.60 -8.59
C SER A 163 -17.60 -10.45 -9.22
N ARG A 164 -18.87 -10.02 -9.11
CA ARG A 164 -20.05 -10.72 -9.63
C ARG A 164 -20.51 -10.18 -10.98
N SER A 165 -20.44 -8.86 -11.18
CA SER A 165 -20.96 -8.19 -12.37
C SER A 165 -19.95 -8.03 -13.49
N GLY A 166 -18.65 -8.04 -13.19
CA GLY A 166 -17.58 -7.63 -14.11
C GLY A 166 -17.54 -6.12 -14.40
N ARG A 167 -18.42 -5.31 -13.78
CA ARG A 167 -18.64 -3.90 -14.11
C ARG A 167 -18.78 -3.01 -12.86
N LEU A 168 -18.27 -1.79 -12.94
CA LEU A 168 -18.48 -0.75 -11.92
C LEU A 168 -19.95 -0.28 -11.98
N SER A 169 -20.65 -0.34 -10.84
CA SER A 169 -22.05 0.13 -10.75
C SER A 169 -22.14 1.65 -10.91
N GLU A 170 -23.24 2.16 -11.46
CA GLU A 170 -23.45 3.61 -11.59
C GLU A 170 -23.35 4.33 -10.25
N ALA A 171 -24.00 3.79 -9.21
CA ALA A 171 -23.96 4.35 -7.86
C ALA A 171 -22.53 4.46 -7.30
N ALA A 172 -21.68 3.46 -7.56
CA ALA A 172 -20.28 3.50 -7.14
C ALA A 172 -19.45 4.52 -7.93
N GLN A 173 -19.70 4.64 -9.24
CA GLN A 173 -19.09 5.65 -10.10
C GLN A 173 -19.45 7.06 -9.64
N ASP A 174 -20.73 7.32 -9.34
CA ASP A 174 -21.22 8.63 -8.89
C ASP A 174 -20.54 9.07 -7.59
N ARG A 175 -20.51 8.18 -6.57
CA ARG A 175 -19.82 8.46 -5.31
C ARG A 175 -18.33 8.73 -5.51
N ALA A 176 -17.68 7.99 -6.41
CA ALA A 176 -16.28 8.21 -6.74
C ALA A 176 -16.05 9.55 -7.42
N ILE A 177 -16.87 9.93 -8.40
CA ILE A 177 -16.81 11.22 -9.09
C ILE A 177 -17.01 12.38 -8.10
N ASP A 178 -17.95 12.27 -7.17
CA ASP A 178 -18.16 13.28 -6.15
C ASP A 178 -16.95 13.43 -5.21
N ALA A 179 -16.32 12.34 -4.83
CA ALA A 179 -15.06 12.38 -4.08
C ALA A 179 -13.94 13.06 -4.88
N LEU A 180 -13.85 12.76 -6.18
CA LEU A 180 -12.85 13.31 -7.08
C LEU A 180 -13.06 14.80 -7.35
N LYS A 181 -14.30 15.29 -7.41
CA LYS A 181 -14.62 16.73 -7.48
C LYS A 181 -14.09 17.48 -6.25
N VAL A 182 -14.19 16.88 -5.05
CA VAL A 182 -13.58 17.45 -3.83
C VAL A 182 -12.05 17.47 -3.93
N CYS A 183 -11.45 16.39 -4.44
CA CYS A 183 -10.01 16.36 -4.71
C CYS A 183 -9.58 17.44 -5.70
N ARG A 184 -10.32 17.64 -6.80
CA ARG A 184 -10.09 18.70 -7.79
C ARG A 184 -10.06 20.07 -7.12
N GLY A 185 -11.08 20.41 -6.33
CA GLY A 185 -11.11 21.68 -5.59
C GLY A 185 -9.94 21.86 -4.60
N LYS A 186 -9.40 20.77 -4.04
CA LYS A 186 -8.18 20.82 -3.21
C LYS A 186 -6.89 21.04 -4.00
N LEU A 187 -6.86 20.73 -5.29
CA LEU A 187 -5.71 20.94 -6.16
C LEU A 187 -5.71 22.33 -6.79
N ASP A 188 -6.90 22.86 -7.08
CA ASP A 188 -7.06 24.12 -7.79
C ASP A 188 -6.49 25.32 -7.01
N GLY A 189 -5.82 26.23 -7.72
CA GLY A 189 -5.26 27.46 -7.16
C GLY A 189 -4.08 27.29 -6.20
N ARG A 190 -3.61 26.06 -5.93
CA ARG A 190 -2.53 25.80 -4.94
C ARG A 190 -1.11 25.84 -5.48
N GLY A 191 -0.93 26.04 -6.79
CA GLY A 191 0.42 26.03 -7.39
C GLY A 191 1.11 24.67 -7.26
N ILE A 192 0.35 23.57 -7.42
CA ILE A 192 0.90 22.21 -7.47
C ILE A 192 1.89 22.13 -8.63
N VAL A 193 3.15 21.86 -8.33
CA VAL A 193 4.25 21.78 -9.30
C VAL A 193 4.13 20.50 -10.11
N ARG A 194 3.88 19.37 -9.45
CA ARG A 194 3.62 18.08 -10.10
C ARG A 194 2.60 17.29 -9.31
N SER A 195 1.75 16.56 -10.03
CA SER A 195 0.80 15.63 -9.45
C SER A 195 0.84 14.29 -10.17
N ARG A 196 0.56 13.21 -9.45
CA ARG A 196 0.27 11.90 -10.02
C ARG A 196 -1.08 11.42 -9.51
N LEU A 197 -1.99 11.14 -10.43
CA LEU A 197 -3.38 10.76 -10.15
C LEU A 197 -3.61 9.38 -10.74
N VAL A 198 -3.88 8.38 -9.89
CA VAL A 198 -3.94 6.99 -10.32
C VAL A 198 -5.26 6.34 -9.94
N ALA A 199 -5.66 5.35 -10.72
CA ALA A 199 -6.66 4.35 -10.36
C ALA A 199 -6.02 2.96 -10.33
N THR A 200 -6.50 2.09 -9.44
CA THR A 200 -5.89 0.76 -9.20
C THR A 200 -6.83 -0.38 -9.59
N GLU A 201 -6.88 -1.47 -8.80
CA GLU A 201 -7.47 -2.76 -9.17
C GLU A 201 -8.92 -2.68 -9.66
N ALA A 202 -9.79 -1.86 -9.05
CA ALA A 202 -11.19 -1.79 -9.48
C ALA A 202 -11.36 -1.31 -10.93
N CYS A 203 -10.68 -0.22 -11.31
CA CYS A 203 -10.73 0.27 -12.69
C CYS A 203 -10.01 -0.67 -13.66
N ARG A 204 -8.95 -1.33 -13.21
CA ARG A 204 -8.19 -2.30 -14.02
C ARG A 204 -9.00 -3.57 -14.31
N ALA A 205 -9.78 -4.05 -13.35
CA ALA A 205 -10.53 -5.30 -13.45
C ALA A 205 -11.90 -5.13 -14.13
N ALA A 206 -12.48 -3.93 -14.11
CA ALA A 206 -13.81 -3.69 -14.68
C ALA A 206 -13.80 -3.54 -16.21
N GLU A 207 -14.76 -4.17 -16.87
CA GLU A 207 -14.97 -4.05 -18.32
C GLU A 207 -15.22 -2.59 -18.74
N ASN A 208 -15.93 -1.81 -17.91
CA ASN A 208 -16.21 -0.39 -18.12
C ASN A 208 -15.25 0.54 -17.38
N GLY A 209 -14.07 0.05 -16.98
CA GLY A 209 -13.06 0.86 -16.29
C GLY A 209 -12.59 2.06 -17.12
N ALA A 210 -12.33 1.87 -18.41
CA ALA A 210 -11.91 2.96 -19.31
C ALA A 210 -13.01 4.02 -19.49
N GLU A 211 -14.24 3.59 -19.73
CA GLU A 211 -15.42 4.47 -19.84
C GLU A 211 -15.62 5.31 -18.57
N PHE A 212 -15.46 4.69 -17.40
CA PHE A 212 -15.53 5.40 -16.14
C PHE A 212 -14.42 6.46 -16.02
N LEU A 213 -13.19 6.19 -16.46
CA LEU A 213 -12.12 7.19 -16.44
C LEU A 213 -12.38 8.36 -17.40
N ASP A 214 -12.93 8.11 -18.58
CA ASP A 214 -13.38 9.17 -19.50
C ASP A 214 -14.45 10.05 -18.84
N ARG A 215 -15.37 9.42 -18.11
CA ARG A 215 -16.39 10.10 -17.31
C ARG A 215 -15.79 10.94 -16.18
N VAL A 216 -14.78 10.43 -15.48
CA VAL A 216 -14.03 11.18 -14.44
C VAL A 216 -13.36 12.42 -15.03
N GLU A 217 -12.73 12.30 -16.20
CA GLU A 217 -12.12 13.44 -16.88
C GLU A 217 -13.18 14.49 -17.26
N ARG A 218 -14.32 14.07 -17.81
CA ARG A 218 -15.42 14.96 -18.19
C ARG A 218 -16.09 15.65 -17.00
N GLU A 219 -16.30 14.95 -15.88
CA GLU A 219 -17.15 15.44 -14.77
C GLU A 219 -16.37 16.01 -13.57
N ALA A 220 -15.17 15.49 -13.29
CA ALA A 220 -14.30 15.99 -12.22
C ALA A 220 -13.09 16.76 -12.78
N GLY A 221 -12.91 16.78 -14.10
CA GLY A 221 -11.78 17.44 -14.75
C GLY A 221 -10.45 16.74 -14.51
N LEU A 222 -10.41 15.57 -13.85
CA LEU A 222 -9.17 14.90 -13.44
C LEU A 222 -8.85 13.76 -14.42
N ARG A 223 -7.65 13.75 -14.97
CA ARG A 223 -7.17 12.64 -15.79
C ARG A 223 -6.38 11.67 -14.92
N LEU A 224 -6.89 10.47 -14.75
CA LEU A 224 -6.26 9.40 -13.96
C LEU A 224 -5.61 8.38 -14.90
N GLU A 225 -4.46 7.84 -14.50
CA GLU A 225 -3.86 6.68 -15.17
C GLU A 225 -4.19 5.39 -14.40
N ILE A 226 -4.45 4.28 -15.12
CA ILE A 226 -4.53 2.97 -14.48
C ILE A 226 -3.12 2.49 -14.21
N LEU A 227 -2.82 2.30 -12.93
CA LEU A 227 -1.51 1.86 -12.52
C LEU A 227 -1.32 0.36 -12.79
N THR A 228 -0.09 -0.07 -13.11
CA THR A 228 0.22 -1.50 -13.23
C THR A 228 0.48 -2.09 -11.84
N ARG A 229 0.17 -3.38 -11.66
CA ARG A 229 0.44 -4.11 -10.41
C ARG A 229 1.90 -4.05 -9.97
N GLU A 230 2.83 -4.14 -10.92
CA GLU A 230 4.27 -3.96 -10.67
C GLU A 230 4.56 -2.56 -10.10
N THR A 231 3.98 -1.52 -10.70
CA THR A 231 4.22 -0.15 -10.26
C THR A 231 3.60 0.10 -8.89
N GLU A 232 2.42 -0.46 -8.59
CA GLU A 232 1.81 -0.44 -7.26
C GLU A 232 2.75 -1.05 -6.21
N ALA A 233 3.28 -2.25 -6.46
CA ALA A 233 4.22 -2.93 -5.58
C ALA A 233 5.51 -2.10 -5.35
N ARG A 234 6.10 -1.53 -6.42
CA ARG A 234 7.30 -0.70 -6.32
C ARG A 234 7.03 0.60 -5.54
N LEU A 235 5.89 1.23 -5.76
CA LEU A 235 5.50 2.45 -5.05
C LEU A 235 5.19 2.18 -3.58
N ALA A 236 4.60 1.03 -3.24
CA ALA A 236 4.39 0.61 -1.86
C ALA A 236 5.74 0.51 -1.11
N VAL A 237 6.76 -0.11 -1.74
CA VAL A 237 8.14 -0.16 -1.22
C VAL A 237 8.72 1.25 -1.05
N ALA A 238 8.60 2.10 -2.06
CA ALA A 238 9.11 3.47 -2.02
C ALA A 238 8.44 4.29 -0.90
N GLY A 239 7.12 4.17 -0.72
CA GLY A 239 6.37 4.87 0.33
C GLY A 239 6.71 4.39 1.74
N CYS A 240 7.11 3.13 1.88
CA CYS A 240 7.46 2.53 3.16
C CYS A 240 8.97 2.58 3.47
N ALA A 241 9.80 3.17 2.59
CA ALA A 241 11.26 3.18 2.67
C ALA A 241 11.82 3.51 4.07
N ASN A 242 11.26 4.54 4.71
CA ASN A 242 11.71 5.05 6.01
C ASN A 242 11.31 4.16 7.20
N LEU A 243 10.47 3.14 6.97
CA LEU A 243 10.05 2.17 7.98
C LEU A 243 10.74 0.81 7.80
N ILE A 244 11.50 0.61 6.74
CA ILE A 244 12.30 -0.60 6.58
C ILE A 244 13.37 -0.65 7.68
N ASP A 245 13.42 -1.75 8.41
CA ASP A 245 14.52 -2.01 9.33
C ASP A 245 15.74 -2.57 8.60
N TRP A 246 16.69 -1.70 8.28
CA TRP A 246 17.90 -2.03 7.55
C TRP A 246 18.90 -2.89 8.33
N SER A 247 18.69 -3.11 9.65
CA SER A 247 19.50 -4.07 10.41
C SER A 247 19.08 -5.52 10.20
N SER A 248 17.91 -5.79 9.61
CA SER A 248 17.53 -7.12 9.13
C SER A 248 18.22 -7.48 7.82
N ASP A 249 18.24 -8.77 7.47
CA ASP A 249 18.75 -9.26 6.17
C ASP A 249 17.68 -9.19 5.06
N GLY A 250 16.40 -9.02 5.42
CA GLY A 250 15.33 -8.79 4.46
C GLY A 250 14.04 -8.28 5.11
N ALA A 251 13.02 -8.08 4.27
CA ALA A 251 11.68 -7.75 4.70
C ALA A 251 10.63 -8.33 3.74
N LEU A 252 9.51 -8.79 4.29
CA LEU A 252 8.30 -9.09 3.54
C LEU A 252 7.35 -7.89 3.68
N LEU A 253 7.24 -7.09 2.62
CA LEU A 253 6.26 -6.01 2.55
C LEU A 253 4.96 -6.55 1.98
N PHE A 254 3.83 -6.11 2.53
CA PHE A 254 2.52 -6.35 1.93
C PHE A 254 1.60 -5.14 2.04
N ASP A 255 0.81 -4.91 0.99
CA ASP A 255 -0.25 -3.90 0.95
C ASP A 255 -1.59 -4.62 0.77
N ILE A 256 -2.43 -4.63 1.81
CA ILE A 256 -3.75 -5.27 1.75
C ILE A 256 -4.76 -4.20 1.30
N GLY A 257 -5.07 -4.23 0.01
CA GLY A 257 -6.01 -3.34 -0.64
C GLY A 257 -7.46 -3.82 -0.53
N GLY A 258 -8.34 -3.11 -1.26
CA GLY A 258 -9.75 -3.50 -1.34
C GLY A 258 -9.99 -4.66 -2.32
N GLY A 259 -9.36 -4.62 -3.50
CA GLY A 259 -9.53 -5.63 -4.55
C GLY A 259 -8.31 -6.51 -4.81
N SER A 260 -7.12 -6.05 -4.43
CA SER A 260 -5.87 -6.78 -4.57
C SER A 260 -5.06 -6.70 -3.28
N SER A 261 -4.06 -7.57 -3.18
CA SER A 261 -3.04 -7.51 -2.13
C SER A 261 -1.67 -7.70 -2.76
N GLU A 262 -0.80 -6.71 -2.63
CA GLU A 262 0.56 -6.76 -3.15
C GLU A 262 1.49 -7.39 -2.09
N LEU A 263 2.38 -8.27 -2.52
CA LEU A 263 3.47 -8.80 -1.69
C LEU A 263 4.80 -8.50 -2.36
N VAL A 264 5.79 -8.07 -1.58
CA VAL A 264 7.14 -7.79 -2.04
C VAL A 264 8.18 -8.37 -1.10
N TRP A 265 9.02 -9.26 -1.63
CA TRP A 265 10.16 -9.81 -0.92
C TRP A 265 11.40 -8.95 -1.16
N LEU A 266 11.90 -8.34 -0.10
CA LEU A 266 13.11 -7.53 -0.09
C LEU A 266 14.26 -8.32 0.53
N GLU A 267 15.41 -8.32 -0.13
CA GLU A 267 16.65 -8.87 0.44
C GLU A 267 17.76 -7.84 0.41
N PHE A 268 18.34 -7.62 1.58
CA PHE A 268 19.37 -6.63 1.80
C PHE A 268 20.74 -7.32 1.83
N GLY A 269 21.69 -6.87 0.99
CA GLY A 269 23.07 -7.41 0.97
C GLY A 269 23.97 -6.76 2.03
N THR A 270 25.06 -7.40 2.47
CA THR A 270 25.96 -6.85 3.50
C THR A 270 26.69 -5.57 3.00
N GLY A 271 26.25 -4.39 3.43
CA GLY A 271 26.81 -3.10 2.97
C GLY A 271 26.05 -1.90 3.51
N ARG A 272 26.57 -0.67 3.33
CA ARG A 272 25.88 0.57 3.78
C ARG A 272 24.58 0.76 3.00
N ARG A 273 23.46 0.54 3.67
CA ARG A 273 22.10 0.55 3.10
C ARG A 273 21.32 1.86 3.28
N TYR A 274 21.80 2.76 4.15
CA TYR A 274 21.08 4.00 4.49
C TYR A 274 21.11 5.00 3.33
N GLY A 275 19.93 5.37 2.82
CA GLY A 275 19.77 6.29 1.70
C GLY A 275 19.87 5.65 0.31
N SER A 276 19.89 4.31 0.22
CA SER A 276 19.73 3.60 -1.06
C SER A 276 18.25 3.47 -1.41
N ASP A 277 17.93 3.54 -2.71
CA ASP A 277 16.59 3.30 -3.22
C ASP A 277 16.13 1.86 -2.85
N PRO A 278 15.11 1.69 -2.00
CA PRO A 278 14.70 0.39 -1.49
C PRO A 278 14.18 -0.54 -2.60
N THR A 279 13.69 0.03 -3.71
CA THR A 279 13.15 -0.75 -4.82
C THR A 279 14.23 -1.60 -5.52
N ARG A 280 15.52 -1.27 -5.33
CA ARG A 280 16.66 -2.05 -5.83
C ARG A 280 16.86 -3.37 -5.10
N HIS A 281 16.26 -3.53 -3.92
CA HIS A 281 16.36 -4.74 -3.10
C HIS A 281 15.18 -5.69 -3.32
N ILE A 282 14.24 -5.35 -4.23
CA ILE A 282 13.15 -6.24 -4.62
C ILE A 282 13.73 -7.47 -5.31
N ARG A 283 13.43 -8.64 -4.75
CA ARG A 283 13.81 -9.94 -5.32
C ARG A 283 12.64 -10.64 -5.97
N ALA A 284 11.48 -10.55 -5.34
CA ALA A 284 10.23 -11.05 -5.87
C ALA A 284 9.12 -10.07 -5.49
N TRP A 285 8.12 -9.97 -6.35
CA TRP A 285 6.88 -9.27 -6.07
C TRP A 285 5.73 -10.03 -6.73
N THR A 286 4.53 -9.88 -6.18
CA THR A 286 3.30 -10.37 -6.79
C THR A 286 2.14 -9.49 -6.35
N SER A 287 1.02 -9.59 -7.06
CA SER A 287 -0.24 -8.93 -6.69
C SER A 287 -1.33 -9.99 -6.78
N LEU A 288 -1.85 -10.37 -5.63
CA LEU A 288 -2.92 -11.35 -5.52
C LEU A 288 -4.24 -10.66 -5.90
N PRO A 289 -5.10 -11.31 -6.70
CA PRO A 289 -6.42 -10.81 -7.05
C PRO A 289 -7.41 -11.01 -5.88
N VAL A 290 -7.00 -10.63 -4.67
CA VAL A 290 -7.80 -10.67 -3.45
C VAL A 290 -7.45 -9.49 -2.56
N GLY A 291 -8.46 -8.71 -2.18
CA GLY A 291 -8.38 -7.72 -1.12
C GLY A 291 -9.57 -7.85 -0.18
N VAL A 292 -9.69 -6.93 0.78
CA VAL A 292 -10.70 -7.02 1.84
C VAL A 292 -12.13 -6.98 1.31
N VAL A 293 -12.40 -6.21 0.23
CA VAL A 293 -13.74 -6.11 -0.37
C VAL A 293 -14.07 -7.40 -1.10
N THR A 294 -13.20 -7.87 -1.98
CA THR A 294 -13.46 -9.08 -2.77
C THR A 294 -13.60 -10.32 -1.88
N LEU A 295 -12.79 -10.43 -0.82
CA LEU A 295 -12.88 -11.59 0.07
C LEU A 295 -14.15 -11.54 0.93
N SER A 296 -14.53 -10.36 1.44
CA SER A 296 -15.80 -10.19 2.17
C SER A 296 -17.02 -10.42 1.29
N GLU A 297 -16.97 -10.09 -0.01
CA GLU A 297 -18.06 -10.39 -0.95
C GLU A 297 -18.23 -11.89 -1.20
N ARG A 298 -17.13 -12.66 -1.20
CA ARG A 298 -17.16 -14.11 -1.41
C ARG A 298 -17.71 -14.87 -0.19
N HIS A 299 -17.30 -14.48 1.02
CA HIS A 299 -17.56 -15.23 2.25
C HIS A 299 -18.56 -14.57 3.20
N GLY A 300 -18.92 -13.30 2.95
CA GLY A 300 -19.66 -12.46 3.88
C GLY A 300 -18.72 -11.70 4.83
N GLY A 301 -19.21 -10.58 5.39
CA GLY A 301 -18.42 -9.69 6.26
C GLY A 301 -19.05 -9.37 7.62
N VAL A 302 -20.36 -9.63 7.77
CA VAL A 302 -21.13 -9.26 8.96
C VAL A 302 -21.07 -10.37 10.01
N ALA A 303 -21.42 -11.59 9.64
CA ALA A 303 -21.41 -12.75 10.53
C ALA A 303 -20.23 -13.67 10.19
N VAL A 304 -19.03 -13.30 10.66
CA VAL A 304 -17.81 -14.07 10.43
C VAL A 304 -17.43 -14.76 11.73
N GLY A 305 -17.83 -16.02 11.86
CA GLY A 305 -17.38 -16.90 12.96
C GLY A 305 -16.06 -17.60 12.64
N PRO A 306 -15.52 -18.40 13.59
CA PRO A 306 -14.22 -19.05 13.43
C PRO A 306 -14.08 -19.90 12.16
N GLN A 307 -15.11 -20.67 11.79
CA GLN A 307 -15.05 -21.50 10.58
C GLN A 307 -14.99 -20.64 9.31
N VAL A 308 -15.84 -19.61 9.19
CA VAL A 308 -15.84 -18.71 8.03
C VAL A 308 -14.50 -17.97 7.91
N PHE A 309 -13.91 -17.58 9.04
CA PHE A 309 -12.60 -16.98 9.06
C PHE A 309 -11.51 -17.93 8.54
N GLU A 310 -11.51 -19.19 8.99
CA GLU A 310 -10.57 -20.20 8.48
C GLU A 310 -10.80 -20.50 6.98
N ASP A 311 -12.05 -20.51 6.51
CA ASP A 311 -12.37 -20.66 5.09
C ASP A 311 -11.82 -19.48 4.25
N MET A 312 -11.90 -18.25 4.78
CA MET A 312 -11.26 -17.07 4.17
C MET A 312 -9.73 -17.20 4.15
N VAL A 313 -9.12 -17.69 5.24
CA VAL A 313 -7.67 -17.92 5.31
C VAL A 313 -7.24 -18.98 4.27
N ALA A 314 -8.00 -20.07 4.14
CA ALA A 314 -7.74 -21.13 3.17
C ALA A 314 -7.85 -20.64 1.72
N ASP A 315 -8.87 -19.84 1.38
CA ASP A 315 -9.02 -19.21 0.06
C ASP A 315 -7.78 -18.36 -0.32
N VAL A 316 -7.24 -17.61 0.64
CA VAL A 316 -6.01 -16.83 0.42
C VAL A 316 -4.77 -17.73 0.36
N ASP A 317 -4.66 -18.76 1.20
CA ASP A 317 -3.52 -19.69 1.17
C ASP A 317 -3.45 -20.47 -0.14
N ASP A 318 -4.58 -20.83 -0.76
CA ASP A 318 -4.62 -21.46 -2.09
C ASP A 318 -4.00 -20.55 -3.16
N LEU A 319 -4.28 -19.25 -3.12
CA LEU A 319 -3.64 -18.26 -4.01
C LEU A 319 -2.13 -18.16 -3.75
N LEU A 320 -1.73 -18.16 -2.47
CA LEU A 320 -0.31 -18.15 -2.08
C LEU A 320 0.40 -19.46 -2.46
N ALA A 321 -0.31 -20.59 -2.46
CA ALA A 321 0.20 -21.91 -2.83
C ALA A 321 0.67 -21.98 -4.29
N GLY A 322 -0.01 -21.22 -5.16
CA GLY A 322 0.32 -21.06 -6.57
C GLY A 322 1.61 -20.28 -6.85
N LEU A 323 2.16 -19.54 -5.87
CA LEU A 323 3.36 -18.71 -6.03
C LEU A 323 4.64 -19.56 -6.02
N THR A 324 4.90 -20.28 -7.11
CA THR A 324 6.05 -21.18 -7.20
C THR A 324 7.40 -20.46 -7.15
N GLU A 325 7.52 -19.26 -7.73
CA GLU A 325 8.74 -18.44 -7.66
C GLU A 325 9.06 -17.90 -6.26
N TRP A 326 8.11 -17.95 -5.34
CA TRP A 326 8.29 -17.51 -3.95
C TRP A 326 8.81 -18.61 -3.02
N ARG A 327 8.85 -19.87 -3.47
CA ARG A 327 9.24 -21.01 -2.64
C ARG A 327 10.70 -20.90 -2.22
N GLY A 328 10.96 -20.99 -0.92
CA GLY A 328 12.31 -21.02 -0.35
C GLY A 328 13.00 -19.67 -0.27
N LEU A 329 12.30 -18.56 -0.54
CA LEU A 329 12.85 -17.21 -0.34
C LEU A 329 13.24 -16.97 1.12
N GLU A 330 12.41 -17.43 2.06
CA GLU A 330 12.67 -17.37 3.50
C GLU A 330 13.88 -18.21 3.92
N ALA A 331 14.09 -19.37 3.28
CA ALA A 331 15.22 -20.25 3.57
C ALA A 331 16.56 -19.60 3.20
N ARG A 332 16.57 -18.63 2.26
CA ARG A 332 17.78 -17.89 1.85
C ARG A 332 18.27 -16.91 2.90
N LEU A 333 17.36 -16.35 3.71
CA LEU A 333 17.69 -15.43 4.79
C LEU A 333 17.86 -16.17 6.12
N GLY A 334 17.14 -17.28 6.32
CA GLY A 334 17.11 -18.02 7.57
C GLY A 334 16.13 -17.43 8.60
N PRO A 335 15.78 -18.20 9.64
CA PRO A 335 14.76 -17.81 10.62
C PRO A 335 15.18 -16.54 11.38
N GLY A 336 14.20 -15.66 11.65
CA GLY A 336 14.39 -14.42 12.43
C GLY A 336 15.22 -13.33 11.74
N ARG A 337 15.65 -13.53 10.49
CA ARG A 337 16.52 -12.56 9.79
C ARG A 337 15.78 -11.53 8.96
N TYR A 338 14.47 -11.67 8.83
CA TYR A 338 13.60 -10.72 8.14
C TYR A 338 12.43 -10.31 9.02
N HIS A 339 11.77 -9.22 8.66
CA HIS A 339 10.59 -8.72 9.35
C HIS A 339 9.46 -8.49 8.36
N MET A 340 8.23 -8.41 8.86
CA MET A 340 7.11 -7.98 8.04
C MET A 340 6.94 -6.46 8.08
N LEU A 341 6.49 -5.88 6.97
CA LEU A 341 6.11 -4.48 6.84
C LEU A 341 4.76 -4.39 6.15
N GLY A 342 3.70 -4.26 6.93
CA GLY A 342 2.35 -4.17 6.42
C GLY A 342 1.92 -2.72 6.22
N THR A 343 1.18 -2.43 5.15
CA THR A 343 0.53 -1.14 4.93
C THR A 343 -0.99 -1.28 4.70
N SER A 344 -1.68 -0.15 4.59
CA SER A 344 -3.12 0.00 4.37
C SER A 344 -4.00 -0.25 5.62
N GLY A 345 -5.32 -0.30 5.41
CA GLY A 345 -6.35 -0.22 6.43
C GLY A 345 -6.31 -1.36 7.46
N THR A 346 -5.99 -2.58 7.03
CA THR A 346 -6.01 -3.77 7.91
C THR A 346 -5.03 -3.62 9.07
N VAL A 347 -3.74 -3.48 8.79
CA VAL A 347 -2.69 -3.41 9.82
C VAL A 347 -2.74 -2.12 10.63
N THR A 348 -3.17 -1.01 10.02
CA THR A 348 -3.36 0.25 10.74
C THR A 348 -4.54 0.19 11.70
N THR A 349 -5.59 -0.55 11.35
CA THR A 349 -6.73 -0.82 12.25
C THR A 349 -6.30 -1.72 13.40
N LEU A 350 -5.60 -2.82 13.12
CA LEU A 350 -5.05 -3.72 14.16
C LEU A 350 -4.15 -2.96 15.15
N ALA A 351 -3.24 -2.11 14.67
CA ALA A 351 -2.43 -1.27 15.54
C ALA A 351 -3.28 -0.28 16.37
N GLY A 352 -4.32 0.31 15.78
CA GLY A 352 -5.23 1.20 16.52
C GLY A 352 -5.95 0.49 17.67
N VAL A 353 -6.41 -0.74 17.44
CA VAL A 353 -7.05 -1.60 18.45
C VAL A 353 -6.04 -2.00 19.51
N HIS A 354 -4.86 -2.50 19.11
CA HIS A 354 -3.78 -2.87 20.03
C HIS A 354 -3.36 -1.73 20.95
N LEU A 355 -3.26 -0.50 20.41
CA LEU A 355 -2.90 0.70 21.18
C LEU A 355 -4.04 1.25 22.05
N GLY A 356 -5.23 0.63 22.01
CA GLY A 356 -6.42 1.06 22.75
C GLY A 356 -6.85 2.49 22.43
N LEU A 357 -6.74 2.91 21.16
CA LEU A 357 -6.99 4.30 20.82
C LEU A 357 -8.49 4.64 20.88
N LYS A 358 -8.83 5.73 21.59
CA LYS A 358 -10.19 6.30 21.60
C LYS A 358 -10.61 6.96 20.29
N ARG A 359 -9.64 7.21 19.41
CA ARG A 359 -9.80 7.70 18.05
C ARG A 359 -8.53 7.39 17.29
N TYR A 360 -8.64 7.13 16.00
CA TYR A 360 -7.46 6.90 15.16
C TYR A 360 -6.48 8.08 15.25
N ASP A 361 -5.20 7.79 15.53
CA ASP A 361 -4.10 8.75 15.51
C ASP A 361 -2.91 8.17 14.74
N ARG A 362 -2.75 8.63 13.49
CA ARG A 362 -1.66 8.24 12.60
C ARG A 362 -0.28 8.33 13.25
N ARG A 363 -0.03 9.34 14.09
CA ARG A 363 1.30 9.54 14.71
C ARG A 363 1.65 8.46 15.72
N ARG A 364 0.64 7.80 16.28
CA ARG A 364 0.80 6.67 17.20
C ARG A 364 0.83 5.34 16.45
N VAL A 365 0.10 5.22 15.34
CA VAL A 365 -0.02 3.99 14.56
C VAL A 365 1.20 3.77 13.65
N ASP A 366 1.59 4.79 12.89
CA ASP A 366 2.62 4.69 11.86
C ASP A 366 4.00 4.38 12.45
N GLY A 367 4.60 3.28 11.99
CA GLY A 367 5.89 2.79 12.44
C GLY A 367 5.87 1.90 13.69
N THR A 368 4.69 1.63 14.26
CA THR A 368 4.51 0.71 15.41
C THR A 368 5.01 -0.69 15.06
N TRP A 369 5.66 -1.32 16.02
CA TRP A 369 6.01 -2.74 15.96
C TRP A 369 4.98 -3.54 16.75
N LEU A 370 4.54 -4.65 16.16
CA LEU A 370 3.71 -5.67 16.78
C LEU A 370 4.46 -7.00 16.69
N SER A 371 4.49 -7.75 17.78
CA SER A 371 4.95 -9.14 17.78
C SER A 371 3.93 -10.05 17.12
N ASP A 372 4.38 -11.22 16.66
CA ASP A 372 3.50 -12.26 16.13
C ASP A 372 2.37 -12.61 17.13
N PHE A 373 2.71 -12.71 18.42
CA PHE A 373 1.73 -12.95 19.49
C PHE A 373 0.67 -11.84 19.57
N GLU A 374 1.08 -10.57 19.61
CA GLU A 374 0.15 -9.43 19.69
C GLU A 374 -0.79 -9.35 18.48
N VAL A 375 -0.29 -9.66 17.27
CA VAL A 375 -1.17 -9.71 16.08
C VAL A 375 -2.20 -10.83 16.23
N GLY A 376 -1.80 -12.00 16.73
CA GLY A 376 -2.72 -13.12 17.02
C GLY A 376 -3.81 -12.73 18.02
N GLU A 377 -3.43 -12.13 19.16
CA GLU A 377 -4.39 -11.66 20.16
C GLU A 377 -5.39 -10.66 19.60
N MET A 378 -4.96 -9.75 18.72
CA MET A 378 -5.87 -8.79 18.08
C MET A 378 -6.84 -9.45 17.10
N ILE A 379 -6.39 -10.46 16.35
CA ILE A 379 -7.27 -11.23 15.47
C ILE A 379 -8.33 -11.97 16.31
N ASP A 380 -7.92 -12.64 17.38
CA ASP A 380 -8.82 -13.37 18.28
C ASP A 380 -9.84 -12.42 18.94
N GLN A 381 -9.38 -11.25 19.38
CA GLN A 381 -10.26 -10.21 19.95
C GLN A 381 -11.31 -9.74 18.94
N LEU A 382 -10.93 -9.51 17.68
CA LEU A 382 -11.85 -9.08 16.63
C LEU A 382 -12.83 -10.19 16.22
N LEU A 383 -12.41 -11.45 16.26
CA LEU A 383 -13.28 -12.61 16.02
C LEU A 383 -14.31 -12.81 17.13
N ALA A 384 -13.97 -12.41 18.37
CA ALA A 384 -14.87 -12.47 19.50
C ALA A 384 -15.92 -11.34 19.50
N MET A 385 -15.70 -10.24 18.77
CA MET A 385 -16.66 -9.15 18.63
C MET A 385 -17.79 -9.55 17.67
N ASP A 386 -19.02 -9.18 17.99
CA ASP A 386 -20.09 -9.17 17.00
C ASP A 386 -19.97 -7.98 16.03
N PHE A 387 -20.90 -7.86 15.09
CA PHE A 387 -20.86 -6.76 14.12
C PHE A 387 -21.04 -5.39 14.78
N ASP A 388 -21.95 -5.26 15.73
CA ASP A 388 -22.26 -3.98 16.38
C ASP A 388 -21.11 -3.52 17.28
N ASP A 389 -20.43 -4.46 17.96
CA ASP A 389 -19.19 -4.21 18.69
C ASP A 389 -18.09 -3.69 17.78
N ARG A 390 -17.93 -4.28 16.57
CA ARG A 390 -16.98 -3.78 15.57
C ARG A 390 -17.34 -2.40 15.07
N VAL A 391 -18.63 -2.11 14.86
CA VAL A 391 -19.12 -0.79 14.48
C VAL A 391 -18.82 0.24 15.58
N ALA A 392 -19.01 -0.13 16.85
CA ALA A 392 -18.78 0.74 18.00
C ALA A 392 -17.29 0.98 18.30
N ASN A 393 -16.38 0.15 17.77
CA ASN A 393 -14.95 0.30 17.99
C ASN A 393 -14.41 1.60 17.34
N PRO A 394 -13.75 2.49 18.10
CA PRO A 394 -13.30 3.80 17.59
C PRO A 394 -12.27 3.77 16.47
N CYS A 395 -11.60 2.63 16.25
CA CYS A 395 -10.60 2.47 15.19
C CYS A 395 -11.13 1.73 13.96
N ILE A 396 -12.30 1.08 14.06
CA ILE A 396 -12.91 0.30 12.98
C ILE A 396 -14.02 1.13 12.34
N GLY A 397 -15.09 1.42 13.11
CA GLY A 397 -16.27 2.14 12.65
C GLY A 397 -17.11 1.35 11.64
N LEU A 398 -18.30 1.91 11.33
CA LEU A 398 -19.28 1.28 10.44
C LEU A 398 -18.69 0.90 9.08
N ASP A 399 -17.93 1.80 8.48
CA ASP A 399 -17.47 1.64 7.09
C ASP A 399 -16.44 0.51 6.89
N ARG A 400 -15.86 -0.03 7.98
CA ARG A 400 -14.88 -1.12 7.95
C ARG A 400 -15.32 -2.36 8.73
N ALA A 401 -16.41 -2.29 9.49
CA ALA A 401 -16.85 -3.38 10.36
C ALA A 401 -17.14 -4.67 9.58
N ASP A 402 -17.59 -4.55 8.34
CA ASP A 402 -17.84 -5.64 7.39
C ASP A 402 -16.59 -6.13 6.65
N LEU A 403 -15.46 -5.43 6.74
CA LEU A 403 -14.24 -5.73 5.96
C LEU A 403 -13.05 -6.16 6.84
N VAL A 404 -13.06 -5.81 8.13
CA VAL A 404 -11.87 -5.95 8.99
C VAL A 404 -11.43 -7.40 9.17
N LEU A 405 -12.37 -8.35 9.29
CA LEU A 405 -12.05 -9.77 9.47
C LEU A 405 -11.52 -10.42 8.19
N ALA A 406 -12.00 -10.02 7.02
CA ALA A 406 -11.40 -10.44 5.75
C ALA A 406 -9.95 -9.93 5.62
N GLY A 407 -9.68 -8.70 6.04
CA GLY A 407 -8.32 -8.18 6.14
C GLY A 407 -7.43 -9.01 7.08
N CYS A 408 -7.96 -9.38 8.24
CA CYS A 408 -7.27 -10.24 9.20
C CYS A 408 -6.99 -11.63 8.60
N ALA A 409 -7.93 -12.21 7.84
CA ALA A 409 -7.73 -13.50 7.18
C ALA A 409 -6.61 -13.46 6.13
N ILE A 410 -6.53 -12.39 5.32
CA ILE A 410 -5.42 -12.19 4.37
C ILE A 410 -4.09 -12.10 5.12
N LEU A 411 -4.03 -11.28 6.17
CA LEU A 411 -2.83 -11.15 6.99
C LEU A 411 -2.41 -12.48 7.63
N GLU A 412 -3.38 -13.24 8.14
CA GLU A 412 -3.14 -14.52 8.81
C GLU A 412 -2.62 -15.58 7.82
N ALA A 413 -3.17 -15.65 6.61
CA ALA A 413 -2.65 -16.51 5.55
C ALA A 413 -1.17 -16.18 5.22
N ILE A 414 -0.82 -14.90 5.13
CA ILE A 414 0.56 -14.43 4.92
C ILE A 414 1.46 -14.85 6.10
N ARG A 415 1.02 -14.65 7.35
CA ARG A 415 1.79 -14.98 8.56
C ARG A 415 2.03 -16.47 8.73
N ARG A 416 1.03 -17.30 8.46
CA ARG A 416 1.15 -18.77 8.53
C ARG A 416 2.21 -19.29 7.56
N ARG A 417 2.32 -18.65 6.39
CA ARG A 417 3.25 -19.03 5.33
C ARG A 417 4.67 -18.52 5.54
N TRP A 418 4.83 -17.27 5.95
CA TRP A 418 6.13 -16.65 6.21
C TRP A 418 6.24 -16.23 7.67
N ARG A 419 6.79 -17.10 8.51
CA ARG A 419 6.90 -16.82 9.95
C ARG A 419 7.93 -15.73 10.24
N CYS A 420 7.45 -14.68 10.92
CA CYS A 420 8.22 -13.53 11.39
C CYS A 420 7.86 -13.22 12.82
N ASP A 421 8.84 -12.92 13.67
CA ASP A 421 8.59 -12.57 15.07
C ASP A 421 7.95 -11.18 15.24
N ARG A 422 8.07 -10.32 14.22
CA ARG A 422 7.66 -8.92 14.27
C ARG A 422 7.09 -8.41 12.95
N LEU A 423 6.03 -7.63 13.06
CA LEU A 423 5.35 -6.86 12.03
C LEU A 423 5.50 -5.37 12.34
N ARG A 424 5.96 -4.60 11.36
CA ARG A 424 5.91 -3.14 11.42
C ARG A 424 4.71 -2.63 10.65
N VAL A 425 3.98 -1.70 11.25
CA VAL A 425 2.80 -1.07 10.66
C VAL A 425 3.18 0.21 9.94
N ALA A 426 2.73 0.37 8.71
CA ALA A 426 2.89 1.56 7.90
C ALA A 426 1.52 2.20 7.63
N ASP A 427 1.31 3.43 8.08
CA ASP A 427 0.20 4.28 7.60
C ASP A 427 0.69 5.14 6.43
N ARG A 428 1.38 4.49 5.50
CA ARG A 428 2.02 5.09 4.33
C ARG A 428 2.16 4.02 3.28
N GLY A 429 2.08 4.37 2.00
CA GLY A 429 2.17 3.38 0.93
C GLY A 429 2.20 4.05 -0.42
N LEU A 430 1.28 3.67 -1.31
CA LEU A 430 1.22 4.11 -2.69
C LEU A 430 1.38 5.63 -2.87
N ARG A 431 0.62 6.44 -2.11
CA ARG A 431 0.63 7.91 -2.23
C ARG A 431 1.95 8.52 -1.78
N GLU A 432 2.49 8.06 -0.66
CA GLU A 432 3.80 8.48 -0.16
C GLU A 432 4.93 8.06 -1.12
N GLY A 433 4.81 6.90 -1.77
CA GLY A 433 5.70 6.46 -2.85
C GLY A 433 5.65 7.42 -4.04
N MET A 434 4.45 7.80 -4.50
CA MET A 434 4.28 8.73 -5.63
C MET A 434 4.88 10.10 -5.32
N LEU A 435 4.62 10.66 -4.13
CA LEU A 435 5.22 11.93 -3.71
C LEU A 435 6.74 11.85 -3.68
N THR A 436 7.28 10.75 -3.16
CA THR A 436 8.72 10.50 -3.09
C THR A 436 9.34 10.44 -4.48
N GLU A 437 8.76 9.69 -5.42
CA GLU A 437 9.24 9.60 -6.80
C GLU A 437 9.19 10.96 -7.52
N LEU A 438 8.09 11.71 -7.37
CA LEU A 438 7.95 13.04 -7.98
C LEU A 438 9.05 14.00 -7.48
N MET A 439 9.24 14.09 -6.16
CA MET A 439 10.24 14.97 -5.55
C MET A 439 11.68 14.51 -5.84
N MET A 440 11.94 13.19 -5.87
CA MET A 440 13.25 12.66 -6.28
C MET A 440 13.54 12.96 -7.75
N GLY A 441 12.54 12.84 -8.62
CA GLY A 441 12.62 13.17 -10.04
C GLY A 441 13.01 14.63 -10.29
N ASP A 442 12.51 15.53 -9.45
CA ASP A 442 12.83 16.97 -9.49
C ASP A 442 14.15 17.31 -8.78
N GLY A 443 14.86 16.31 -8.24
CA GLY A 443 16.18 16.50 -7.63
C GLY A 443 16.16 17.16 -6.26
N ILE A 444 15.01 17.22 -5.58
CA ILE A 444 14.81 17.90 -4.29
C ILE A 444 15.84 17.47 -3.22
N TRP A 445 16.24 16.20 -3.21
CA TRP A 445 17.20 15.64 -2.25
C TRP A 445 18.58 15.32 -2.84
N ARG A 446 18.87 15.73 -4.08
CA ARG A 446 20.23 15.57 -4.64
C ARG A 446 21.16 16.54 -3.93
N ARG A 447 22.28 16.03 -3.38
CA ARG A 447 23.35 16.90 -2.87
C ARG A 447 23.86 17.78 -4.01
N PRO A 448 24.08 19.10 -3.80
CA PRO A 448 24.75 19.92 -4.78
C PRO A 448 26.11 19.30 -5.10
N SER A 449 26.40 19.06 -6.38
CA SER A 449 27.72 18.64 -6.79
C SER A 449 28.72 19.73 -6.38
N ARG A 450 29.66 19.40 -5.49
CA ARG A 450 30.84 20.23 -5.28
C ARG A 450 31.70 20.12 -6.55
N GLY A 451 31.48 21.00 -7.53
CA GLY A 451 32.18 20.84 -8.80
C GLY A 451 31.90 21.89 -9.87
N ALA A 452 32.00 23.18 -9.53
CA ALA A 452 32.41 24.22 -10.47
C ALA A 452 32.98 25.40 -9.68
N ARG A 453 34.22 25.26 -9.19
CA ARG A 453 35.04 26.45 -8.93
C ARG A 453 35.24 27.10 -10.30
N SER A 454 34.46 28.13 -10.59
CA SER A 454 34.76 29.07 -11.66
C SER A 454 36.22 29.49 -11.50
N GLY A 455 37.07 29.09 -12.44
CA GLY A 455 38.40 29.66 -12.57
C GLY A 455 38.23 31.15 -12.83
N ARG A 456 38.34 31.97 -11.77
CA ARG A 456 38.58 33.39 -11.92
C ARG A 456 39.99 33.51 -12.47
N GLY A 457 40.07 34.17 -13.63
CA GLY A 457 41.31 34.36 -14.37
C GLY A 457 42.39 35.03 -13.53
N GLU A 458 43.61 34.55 -13.70
CA GLU A 458 44.79 35.36 -13.53
C GLU A 458 45.05 36.07 -14.86
N GLY A 459 44.63 37.33 -14.91
CA GLY A 459 45.12 38.31 -15.86
C GLY A 459 45.90 39.37 -15.10
N SER A 460 47.22 39.34 -15.26
CA SER A 460 48.17 40.45 -15.06
C SER A 460 49.37 40.10 -15.95
N GLY A 461 49.75 40.85 -16.97
CA GLY A 461 49.80 42.30 -17.07
C GLY A 461 51.22 42.76 -16.69
N THR A 462 51.96 43.19 -17.72
CA THR A 462 53.34 43.71 -17.81
C THR A 462 54.50 42.74 -17.64
#